data_AF-A0A536BWB4-F1
#
_entry.id   AF-A0A536BWB4-F1
#
_cell.length_a   1.000
_cell.length_b   1.000
_cell.length_c   1.000
_cell.angle_alpha   90.00
_cell.angle_beta   90.00
_cell.angle_gamma   90.00
#
_symmetry.space_group_name_H-M   'P 1'
#
loop_
_entity.id
_entity.type
_entity.pdbx_description
1 polymer ?
#
loop_
_entity_poly.entity_id
_entity_poly.type
_entity_poly.pdbx_seq_one_letter_code
_entity_poly.pdbx_strand_id
1 'polypeptide(L)'
;MALAGWTCQMALLDPTESLDPPHRPAWRSALSTAQFGPIAEDLLGVSLAAAGSGAATIARPIVDRGVDLYLRRLRSLRTVPIQVKAFQSLTPDGNGRFDLLVKEVIDDPNAYLAIVHVPTPHDQLYRRLFMIPFPLFRERCPRGIVQDRECFLFSGNFSGLGSDLWSEHLRDIDRLPDWLASIPDWTSPIPPVPHPLRSQALVEGTALTTWRGDIGRLWAATELERAGGGSIVIAQDRIRLDTVTFLIHDLSSHRIAGLHIRTGKVTPDRRIHFEVSRPPFFIDERLYVLLVLLQPNDRVHDFCLLIPSVALPGLGYSSTITLDPLTKGFAPYRVKGDEVAQAFLKSVFATP
;
A
#
# COMPACT_ATOMS: atom_id res chain seq x y z
N MET A 1 -16.22 -57.09 31.56
CA MET A 1 -15.67 -56.82 30.21
C MET A 1 -16.79 -56.23 29.39
N ALA A 2 -16.87 -54.89 29.37
CA ALA A 2 -17.98 -54.15 28.79
C ALA A 2 -17.53 -53.49 27.47
N LEU A 3 -18.35 -53.69 26.44
CA LEU A 3 -18.34 -52.97 25.18
C LEU A 3 -18.76 -51.51 25.45
N ALA A 4 -17.95 -50.55 25.01
CA ALA A 4 -18.34 -49.15 24.95
C ALA A 4 -18.02 -48.61 23.55
N GLY A 5 -19.06 -48.47 22.73
CA GLY A 5 -19.00 -47.69 21.50
C GLY A 5 -18.87 -46.20 21.85
N TRP A 6 -17.94 -45.52 21.19
CA TRP A 6 -17.85 -44.06 21.21
C TRP A 6 -18.09 -43.56 19.81
N THR A 7 -19.33 -43.12 19.59
CA THR A 7 -19.75 -42.25 18.51
C THR A 7 -18.95 -40.96 18.56
N CYS A 8 -18.21 -40.66 17.48
CA CYS A 8 -17.66 -39.33 17.24
C CYS A 8 -18.83 -38.39 16.94
N GLN A 9 -19.31 -37.69 17.97
CA GLN A 9 -20.24 -36.58 17.82
C GLN A 9 -19.52 -35.46 17.07
N MET A 10 -19.90 -35.26 15.81
CA MET A 10 -19.76 -33.97 15.16
C MET A 10 -20.51 -32.93 15.99
N ALA A 11 -19.80 -32.00 16.61
CA ALA A 11 -20.37 -30.75 17.08
C ALA A 11 -20.61 -29.84 15.86
N LEU A 12 -21.68 -30.15 15.13
CA LEU A 12 -22.39 -29.19 14.29
C LEU A 12 -23.35 -28.44 15.21
N LEU A 13 -23.38 -27.11 15.02
CA LEU A 13 -24.33 -26.13 15.58
C LEU A 13 -23.97 -25.60 16.97
N ASP A 14 -23.37 -24.41 16.99
CA ASP A 14 -23.75 -23.43 18.01
C ASP A 14 -25.02 -22.73 17.47
N PRO A 15 -26.18 -22.87 18.13
CA PRO A 15 -27.44 -22.34 17.66
C PRO A 15 -27.46 -20.84 17.93
N THR A 16 -27.62 -20.04 16.87
CA THR A 16 -28.40 -18.81 16.84
C THR A 16 -28.70 -18.17 18.22
N GLU A 17 -27.69 -17.67 18.91
CA GLU A 17 -27.88 -16.38 19.54
C GLU A 17 -28.06 -15.43 18.36
N SER A 18 -29.24 -14.83 18.28
CA SER A 18 -29.42 -13.61 17.52
C SER A 18 -28.21 -12.74 17.81
N LEU A 19 -27.28 -12.62 16.85
CA LEU A 19 -26.28 -11.56 16.88
C LEU A 19 -27.06 -10.27 16.61
N ASP A 20 -27.91 -9.90 17.56
CA ASP A 20 -28.38 -8.54 17.67
C ASP A 20 -27.10 -7.71 17.60
N PRO A 21 -26.98 -6.82 16.61
CA PRO A 21 -25.79 -6.01 16.49
C PRO A 21 -25.57 -5.37 17.86
N PRO A 22 -24.34 -5.45 18.43
CA PRO A 22 -24.09 -4.96 19.78
C PRO A 22 -24.64 -3.55 19.90
N HIS A 23 -25.22 -3.24 21.07
CA HIS A 23 -25.79 -1.93 21.36
C HIS A 23 -24.80 -0.86 20.89
N ARG A 24 -25.15 -0.18 19.78
CA ARG A 24 -24.21 0.74 19.15
C ARG A 24 -23.99 1.88 20.14
N PRO A 25 -22.74 2.28 20.43
CA PRO A 25 -22.50 3.31 21.41
C PRO A 25 -23.23 4.60 20.97
N ALA A 26 -23.85 5.31 21.92
CA ALA A 26 -24.75 6.45 21.67
C ALA A 26 -24.03 7.79 21.38
N TRP A 27 -22.74 7.74 21.03
CA TRP A 27 -21.96 8.91 20.67
C TRP A 27 -22.51 9.49 19.36
N ARG A 28 -23.01 10.73 19.43
CA ARG A 28 -23.30 11.51 18.24
C ARG A 28 -21.96 11.89 17.63
N SER A 29 -21.72 11.47 16.40
CA SER A 29 -20.59 11.96 15.64
C SER A 29 -20.62 13.49 15.54
N ALA A 30 -19.56 14.11 16.04
CA ALA A 30 -19.25 15.53 15.87
C ALA A 30 -17.82 15.66 15.33
N LEU A 31 -17.47 14.85 14.33
CA LEU A 31 -16.17 14.89 13.70
C LEU A 31 -15.91 16.29 13.12
N SER A 32 -14.74 16.86 13.44
CA SER A 32 -14.25 18.02 12.71
C SER A 32 -13.92 17.64 11.26
N THR A 33 -13.88 18.63 10.37
CA THR A 33 -13.43 18.43 8.98
C THR A 33 -12.04 17.78 8.90
N ALA A 34 -11.13 18.12 9.83
CA ALA A 34 -9.80 17.54 9.92
C ALA A 34 -9.79 16.05 10.30
N GLN A 35 -10.83 15.57 11.00
CA GLN A 35 -10.97 14.14 11.35
C GLN A 35 -11.77 13.37 10.31
N PHE A 36 -12.75 14.02 9.68
CA PHE A 36 -13.69 13.38 8.77
C PHE A 36 -13.01 12.78 7.53
N GLY A 37 -12.11 13.53 6.89
CA GLY A 37 -11.36 13.05 5.71
C GLY A 37 -10.57 11.77 6.00
N PRO A 38 -9.66 11.77 6.98
CA PRO A 38 -8.89 10.58 7.35
C PRO A 38 -9.76 9.37 7.76
N ILE A 39 -10.91 9.60 8.41
CA ILE A 39 -11.84 8.51 8.74
C ILE A 39 -12.45 7.91 7.48
N ALA A 40 -12.86 8.73 6.51
CA ALA A 40 -13.37 8.24 5.23
C ALA A 40 -12.31 7.43 4.46
N GLU A 41 -11.05 7.87 4.48
CA GLU A 41 -9.90 7.14 3.91
C GLU A 41 -9.64 5.80 4.62
N ASP A 42 -9.73 5.76 5.97
CA ASP A 42 -9.63 4.53 6.77
C ASP A 42 -10.72 3.54 6.38
N LEU A 43 -11.97 3.99 6.34
CA LEU A 43 -13.12 3.16 6.03
C LEU A 43 -13.03 2.57 4.61
N LEU A 44 -12.76 3.42 3.61
CA LEU A 44 -12.58 2.95 2.24
C LEU A 44 -11.39 1.99 2.12
N GLY A 45 -10.26 2.31 2.75
CA GLY A 45 -9.08 1.46 2.72
C GLY A 45 -9.36 0.06 3.29
N VAL A 46 -10.05 -0.01 4.42
CA VAL A 46 -10.46 -1.31 5.01
C VAL A 46 -11.40 -2.07 4.08
N SER A 47 -12.39 -1.41 3.49
CA SER A 47 -13.33 -2.04 2.55
C SER A 47 -12.63 -2.58 1.31
N LEU A 48 -11.68 -1.84 0.74
CA LEU A 48 -10.88 -2.28 -0.40
C LEU A 48 -9.96 -3.47 -0.05
N ALA A 49 -9.31 -3.43 1.11
CA ALA A 49 -8.48 -4.54 1.58
C ALA A 49 -9.32 -5.81 1.81
N ALA A 50 -10.49 -5.67 2.42
CA ALA A 50 -11.43 -6.77 2.64
C ALA A 50 -11.96 -7.34 1.31
N ALA A 51 -12.34 -6.49 0.37
CA ALA A 51 -12.75 -6.89 -0.98
C ALA A 51 -11.64 -7.63 -1.73
N GLY A 52 -10.38 -7.31 -1.45
CA GLY A 52 -9.21 -8.01 -1.98
C GLY A 52 -9.01 -9.43 -1.44
N SER A 53 -9.72 -9.86 -0.40
CA SER A 53 -9.72 -11.23 0.13
C SER A 53 -8.32 -11.84 0.32
N GLY A 54 -7.40 -11.07 0.92
CA GLY A 54 -6.02 -11.51 1.15
C GLY A 54 -5.10 -11.47 -0.07
N ALA A 55 -5.56 -10.94 -1.21
CA ALA A 55 -4.75 -10.67 -2.40
C ALA A 55 -4.38 -9.18 -2.56
N ALA A 56 -4.91 -8.30 -1.70
CA ALA A 56 -4.67 -6.86 -1.74
C ALA A 56 -4.26 -6.31 -0.38
N THR A 57 -3.57 -5.18 -0.40
CA THR A 57 -3.31 -4.33 0.77
C THR A 57 -3.43 -2.87 0.38
N ILE A 58 -3.48 -2.00 1.39
CA ILE A 58 -3.53 -0.55 1.22
C ILE A 58 -2.26 0.05 1.78
N ALA A 59 -1.56 0.82 0.93
CA ALA A 59 -0.50 1.71 1.36
C ALA A 59 -0.97 3.15 1.48
N ARG A 60 -0.30 3.91 2.36
CA ARG A 60 -0.55 5.33 2.58
C ARG A 60 0.71 6.15 2.36
N PRO A 61 0.61 7.33 1.72
CA PRO A 61 1.71 8.26 1.66
C PRO A 61 2.20 8.60 3.05
N ILE A 62 3.52 8.73 3.21
CA ILE A 62 4.12 9.33 4.40
C ILE A 62 3.87 10.85 4.39
N VAL A 63 3.91 11.45 3.19
CA VAL A 63 3.62 12.86 2.94
C VAL A 63 2.55 12.93 1.86
N ASP A 64 1.47 13.66 2.14
CA ASP A 64 0.40 13.88 1.17
C ASP A 64 0.89 14.72 -0.01
N ARG A 65 0.65 14.20 -1.22
CA ARG A 65 0.93 14.86 -2.50
C ARG A 65 -0.25 14.71 -3.47
N GLY A 66 -1.48 14.59 -2.94
CA GLY A 66 -2.73 14.51 -3.70
C GLY A 66 -3.25 13.09 -3.98
N VAL A 67 -2.55 12.06 -3.49
CA VAL A 67 -3.04 10.67 -3.45
C VAL A 67 -3.19 10.29 -1.99
N ASP A 68 -4.36 9.79 -1.59
CA ASP A 68 -4.62 9.45 -0.19
C ASP A 68 -4.33 7.97 0.11
N LEU A 69 -4.62 7.09 -0.86
CA LEU A 69 -4.46 5.64 -0.73
C LEU A 69 -3.79 5.02 -1.97
N TYR A 70 -3.04 3.95 -1.74
CA TYR A 70 -2.48 3.10 -2.78
C TYR A 70 -3.04 1.69 -2.59
N LEU A 71 -4.00 1.31 -3.43
CA LEU A 71 -4.49 -0.05 -3.47
C LEU A 71 -3.49 -0.92 -4.21
N ARG A 72 -2.85 -1.84 -3.51
CA ARG A 72 -1.77 -2.65 -4.05
C ARG A 72 -2.15 -4.12 -4.05
N ARG A 73 -1.87 -4.79 -5.16
CA ARG A 73 -1.97 -6.24 -5.26
C ARG A 73 -0.73 -6.88 -4.63
N LEU A 74 -0.95 -7.77 -3.66
CA LEU A 74 0.13 -8.47 -2.97
C LEU A 74 0.97 -9.30 -3.92
N ARG A 75 2.27 -9.44 -3.59
CA ARG A 75 3.29 -10.13 -4.38
C ARG A 75 3.44 -9.58 -5.82
N SER A 76 3.12 -8.31 -6.01
CA SER A 76 3.37 -7.56 -7.23
C SER A 76 3.53 -6.07 -6.93
N LEU A 77 3.99 -5.29 -7.90
CA LEU A 77 3.96 -3.83 -7.85
C LEU A 77 2.72 -3.23 -8.52
N ARG A 78 1.73 -4.05 -8.89
CA ARG A 78 0.47 -3.55 -9.45
C ARG A 78 -0.26 -2.76 -8.38
N THR A 79 -0.39 -1.46 -8.63
CA THR A 79 -0.93 -0.50 -7.68
C THR A 79 -1.87 0.47 -8.38
N VAL A 80 -2.95 0.82 -7.70
CA VAL A 80 -3.90 1.85 -8.11
C VAL A 80 -3.85 3.00 -7.10
N PRO A 81 -3.35 4.19 -7.50
CA PRO A 81 -3.45 5.41 -6.70
C PRO A 81 -4.92 5.85 -6.60
N ILE A 82 -5.36 6.23 -5.40
CA ILE A 82 -6.73 6.65 -5.13
C ILE A 82 -6.70 7.94 -4.31
N GLN A 83 -7.38 8.96 -4.81
CA GLN A 83 -7.74 10.15 -4.04
C GLN A 83 -9.16 9.99 -3.53
N VAL A 84 -9.39 10.32 -2.27
CA VAL A 84 -10.66 10.15 -1.57
C VAL A 84 -11.30 11.52 -1.34
N LYS A 85 -12.58 11.63 -1.69
CA LYS A 85 -13.45 12.74 -1.28
C LYS A 85 -14.68 12.16 -0.61
N ALA A 86 -15.19 12.85 0.40
CA ALA A 86 -16.24 12.31 1.23
C ALA A 86 -17.35 13.34 1.48
N PHE A 87 -18.59 12.85 1.53
CA PHE A 87 -19.75 13.60 1.99
C PHE A 87 -20.20 13.08 3.34
N GLN A 88 -20.49 13.99 4.26
CA GLN A 88 -21.18 13.64 5.51
C GLN A 88 -22.70 13.68 5.34
N SER A 89 -23.17 14.63 4.53
CA SER A 89 -24.59 14.85 4.21
C SER A 89 -24.78 14.93 2.72
N LEU A 90 -25.92 14.40 2.25
CA LEU A 90 -26.40 14.53 0.88
C LEU A 90 -27.68 15.36 0.89
N THR A 91 -28.08 15.87 -0.26
CA THR A 91 -29.41 16.47 -0.43
C THR A 91 -30.52 15.40 -0.25
N PRO A 92 -31.79 15.78 -0.02
CA PRO A 92 -32.88 14.82 0.19
C PRO A 92 -33.09 13.81 -0.95
N ASP A 93 -32.76 14.21 -2.17
CA ASP A 93 -32.75 13.42 -3.40
C ASP A 93 -31.45 12.60 -3.61
N GLY A 94 -30.55 12.61 -2.63
CA GLY A 94 -29.34 11.78 -2.59
C GLY A 94 -28.16 12.32 -3.38
N ASN A 95 -28.13 13.62 -3.71
CA ASN A 95 -27.03 14.24 -4.44
C ASN A 95 -25.96 14.79 -3.50
N GLY A 96 -24.69 14.56 -3.86
CA GLY A 96 -23.52 15.21 -3.27
C GLY A 96 -22.89 16.16 -4.28
N ARG A 97 -22.44 17.34 -3.82
CA ARG A 97 -21.76 18.35 -4.66
C ARG A 97 -20.55 18.95 -3.95
N PHE A 98 -19.42 19.06 -4.66
CA PHE A 98 -18.24 19.77 -4.18
C PHE A 98 -17.53 20.46 -5.34
N ASP A 99 -16.72 21.45 -4.99
CA ASP A 99 -15.79 22.12 -5.89
C ASP A 99 -14.38 21.64 -5.56
N LEU A 100 -13.65 21.14 -6.56
CA LEU A 100 -12.28 20.65 -6.39
C LEU A 100 -11.34 21.46 -7.28
N LEU A 101 -10.30 22.05 -6.70
CA LEU A 101 -9.36 22.87 -7.46
C LEU A 101 -8.69 22.03 -8.54
N VAL A 102 -8.58 22.56 -9.76
CA VAL A 102 -8.01 21.82 -10.90
C VAL A 102 -6.59 21.32 -10.60
N LYS A 103 -5.81 22.12 -9.85
CA LYS A 103 -4.44 21.78 -9.43
C LYS A 103 -4.35 20.66 -8.38
N GLU A 104 -5.45 20.30 -7.72
CA GLU A 104 -5.49 19.26 -6.68
C GLU A 104 -5.82 17.87 -7.26
N VAL A 105 -6.17 17.81 -8.55
CA VAL A 105 -6.39 16.56 -9.28
C VAL A 105 -5.12 16.25 -10.07
N ILE A 106 -4.39 15.24 -9.61
CA ILE A 106 -3.16 14.76 -10.28
C ILE A 106 -3.50 14.30 -11.69
N ASP A 107 -2.59 14.49 -12.63
CA ASP A 107 -2.73 14.03 -14.01
C ASP A 107 -2.18 12.61 -14.20
N ASP A 108 -2.64 11.66 -13.38
CA ASP A 108 -2.19 10.26 -13.42
C ASP A 108 -3.22 9.38 -14.16
N PRO A 109 -2.86 8.74 -15.28
CA PRO A 109 -3.77 7.92 -16.07
C PRO A 109 -4.22 6.64 -15.36
N ASN A 110 -3.52 6.20 -14.32
CA ASN A 110 -3.83 5.00 -13.55
C ASN A 110 -4.56 5.31 -12.23
N ALA A 111 -4.77 6.58 -11.90
CA ALA A 111 -5.38 7.00 -10.64
C ALA A 111 -6.91 7.09 -10.71
N TYR A 112 -7.53 6.97 -9.54
CA TYR A 112 -8.98 7.03 -9.36
C TYR A 112 -9.38 8.08 -8.32
N LEU A 113 -10.50 8.75 -8.58
CA LEU A 113 -11.22 9.56 -7.60
C LEU A 113 -12.28 8.67 -6.98
N ALA A 114 -12.08 8.32 -5.71
CA ALA A 114 -13.08 7.65 -4.90
C ALA A 114 -13.93 8.70 -4.17
N ILE A 115 -15.24 8.71 -4.43
CA ILE A 115 -16.16 9.62 -3.76
C ILE A 115 -17.12 8.81 -2.91
N VAL A 116 -17.02 9.00 -1.59
CA VAL A 116 -17.72 8.19 -0.60
C VAL A 116 -18.75 9.02 0.18
N HIS A 117 -19.76 8.35 0.70
CA HIS A 117 -20.71 8.94 1.65
C HIS A 117 -20.52 8.27 3.02
N VAL A 118 -20.34 9.07 4.05
CA VAL A 118 -20.12 8.63 5.44
C VAL A 118 -21.15 9.34 6.33
N PRO A 119 -22.40 8.86 6.37
CA PRO A 119 -23.49 9.55 7.06
C PRO A 119 -23.36 9.51 8.58
N THR A 120 -23.82 10.60 9.20
CA THR A 120 -24.14 10.62 10.62
C THR A 120 -25.34 9.72 10.93
N PRO A 121 -25.49 9.23 12.17
CA PRO A 121 -24.59 9.40 13.31
C PRO A 121 -23.48 8.35 13.40
N HIS A 122 -23.42 7.40 12.46
CA HIS A 122 -22.62 6.18 12.62
C HIS A 122 -21.21 6.27 12.04
N ASP A 123 -20.95 7.24 11.18
CA ASP A 123 -19.66 7.42 10.49
C ASP A 123 -19.15 6.12 9.86
N GLN A 124 -20.06 5.42 9.18
CA GLN A 124 -19.74 4.20 8.43
C GLN A 124 -19.82 4.49 6.94
N LEU A 125 -19.01 3.79 6.16
CA LEU A 125 -19.08 3.88 4.72
C LEU A 125 -20.48 3.45 4.25
N TYR A 126 -21.18 4.35 3.55
CA TYR A 126 -22.48 4.05 3.00
C TYR A 126 -22.37 3.03 1.86
N ARG A 127 -23.49 2.38 1.55
CA ARG A 127 -23.55 1.26 0.59
C ARG A 127 -22.92 1.58 -0.77
N ARG A 128 -23.01 2.83 -1.23
CA ARG A 128 -22.55 3.22 -2.56
C ARG A 128 -21.46 4.26 -2.53
N LEU A 129 -20.56 4.13 -3.50
CA LEU A 129 -19.45 5.04 -3.73
C LEU A 129 -19.17 5.15 -5.23
N PHE A 130 -18.55 6.24 -5.64
CA PHE A 130 -18.05 6.40 -7.02
C PHE A 130 -16.59 5.99 -7.09
N MET A 131 -16.22 5.24 -8.13
CA MET A 131 -14.83 4.97 -8.51
C MET A 131 -14.59 5.52 -9.93
N ILE A 132 -14.15 6.77 -10.02
CA ILE A 132 -14.04 7.49 -11.31
C ILE A 132 -12.56 7.55 -11.72
N PRO A 133 -12.17 7.02 -12.89
CA PRO A 133 -10.81 7.22 -13.40
C PRO A 133 -10.48 8.71 -13.55
N PHE A 134 -9.29 9.13 -13.14
CA PHE A 134 -8.85 10.53 -13.24
C PHE A 134 -8.91 11.11 -14.65
N PRO A 135 -8.46 10.42 -15.72
CA PRO A 135 -8.58 10.94 -17.09
C PRO A 135 -10.02 11.31 -17.43
N LEU A 136 -10.96 10.45 -17.05
CA LEU A 136 -12.37 10.65 -17.33
C LEU A 136 -12.97 11.80 -16.52
N PHE A 137 -12.60 11.89 -15.24
CA PHE A 137 -13.03 13.00 -14.40
C PHE A 137 -12.54 14.34 -14.97
N ARG A 138 -11.27 14.43 -15.37
CA ARG A 138 -10.67 15.65 -15.92
C ARG A 138 -11.26 16.06 -17.27
N GLU A 139 -11.65 15.08 -18.07
CA GLU A 139 -12.29 15.26 -19.38
C GLU A 139 -13.75 15.71 -19.26
N ARG A 140 -14.55 15.02 -18.42
CA ARG A 140 -16.01 15.15 -18.42
C ARG A 140 -16.55 16.07 -17.32
N CYS A 141 -15.81 16.26 -16.22
CA CYS A 141 -16.32 17.06 -15.12
C CYS A 141 -16.40 18.55 -15.53
N PRO A 142 -17.56 19.20 -15.38
CA PRO A 142 -17.70 20.62 -15.69
C PRO A 142 -16.68 21.46 -14.92
N ARG A 143 -16.16 22.50 -15.57
CA ARG A 143 -15.26 23.47 -14.95
C ARG A 143 -15.99 24.78 -14.70
N GLY A 144 -15.63 25.45 -13.63
CA GLY A 144 -16.13 26.78 -13.31
C GLY A 144 -15.14 27.56 -12.46
N ILE A 145 -15.45 28.85 -12.27
CA ILE A 145 -14.67 29.73 -11.41
C ILE A 145 -15.39 29.84 -10.06
N VAL A 146 -14.73 29.43 -9.00
CA VAL A 146 -15.21 29.56 -7.61
C VAL A 146 -14.15 30.32 -6.83
N GLN A 147 -14.51 31.49 -6.28
CA GLN A 147 -13.59 32.36 -5.53
C GLN A 147 -12.29 32.67 -6.32
N ASP A 148 -12.44 33.10 -7.58
CA ASP A 148 -11.33 33.42 -8.50
C ASP A 148 -10.36 32.26 -8.80
N ARG A 149 -10.80 31.02 -8.60
CA ARG A 149 -10.01 29.81 -8.89
C ARG A 149 -10.78 28.87 -9.79
N GLU A 150 -10.07 28.25 -10.74
CA GLU A 150 -10.65 27.21 -11.60
C GLU A 150 -10.84 25.92 -10.79
N CYS A 151 -12.09 25.43 -10.77
CA CYS A 151 -12.51 24.24 -10.07
C CYS A 151 -13.25 23.28 -11.01
N PHE A 152 -13.12 21.99 -10.73
CA PHE A 152 -14.05 20.97 -11.17
C PHE A 152 -15.30 21.02 -10.28
N LEU A 153 -16.47 21.06 -10.90
CA LEU A 153 -17.77 21.15 -10.24
C LEU A 153 -18.42 19.78 -10.22
N PHE A 154 -18.10 18.96 -9.21
CA PHE A 154 -18.66 17.62 -9.11
C PHE A 154 -20.11 17.66 -8.61
N SER A 155 -20.97 16.86 -9.24
CA SER A 155 -22.31 16.52 -8.76
C SER A 155 -22.59 15.06 -9.08
N GLY A 156 -22.96 14.26 -8.08
CA GLY A 156 -23.29 12.85 -8.26
C GLY A 156 -24.38 12.36 -7.32
N ASN A 157 -25.20 11.44 -7.79
CA ASN A 157 -26.33 10.88 -7.07
C ASN A 157 -26.01 9.49 -6.48
N PHE A 158 -26.06 9.37 -5.15
CA PHE A 158 -25.80 8.11 -4.44
C PHE A 158 -27.03 7.20 -4.34
N SER A 159 -28.22 7.70 -4.65
CA SER A 159 -29.48 6.93 -4.55
C SER A 159 -29.59 5.85 -5.63
N GLY A 160 -28.82 5.95 -6.72
CA GLY A 160 -28.88 5.04 -7.87
C GLY A 160 -30.21 5.07 -8.62
N LEU A 161 -31.13 5.97 -8.22
CA LEU A 161 -32.42 6.21 -8.84
C LEU A 161 -32.26 7.40 -9.78
N GLY A 162 -31.70 7.16 -10.95
CA GLY A 162 -31.44 8.19 -11.96
C GLY A 162 -30.21 7.86 -12.80
N SER A 163 -30.13 8.48 -13.97
CA SER A 163 -28.93 8.47 -14.81
C SER A 163 -28.31 9.86 -14.74
N ASP A 164 -27.16 9.96 -14.09
CA ASP A 164 -26.28 11.12 -14.11
C ASP A 164 -24.98 10.82 -14.87
N LEU A 165 -24.10 11.83 -14.96
CA LEU A 165 -22.82 11.73 -15.65
C LEU A 165 -21.91 10.61 -15.12
N TRP A 166 -22.07 10.24 -13.84
CA TRP A 166 -21.16 9.34 -13.13
C TRP A 166 -21.78 7.99 -12.80
N SER A 167 -23.00 7.74 -13.26
CA SER A 167 -23.78 6.54 -12.90
C SER A 167 -23.08 5.25 -13.31
N GLU A 168 -22.32 5.26 -14.41
CA GLU A 168 -21.51 4.12 -14.84
C GLU A 168 -20.32 3.80 -13.91
N HIS A 169 -19.96 4.72 -13.01
CA HIS A 169 -18.90 4.62 -12.01
C HIS A 169 -19.40 4.46 -10.59
N LEU A 170 -20.72 4.50 -10.37
CA LEU A 170 -21.33 4.20 -9.08
C LEU A 170 -21.23 2.69 -8.83
N ARG A 171 -20.78 2.33 -7.63
CA ARG A 171 -20.59 0.94 -7.21
C ARG A 171 -21.22 0.72 -5.85
N ASP A 172 -21.89 -0.42 -5.69
CA ASP A 172 -22.19 -0.96 -4.37
C ASP A 172 -20.88 -1.47 -3.73
N ILE A 173 -20.71 -1.23 -2.43
CA ILE A 173 -19.53 -1.66 -1.67
C ILE A 173 -19.30 -3.18 -1.73
N ASP A 174 -20.39 -3.95 -1.74
CA ASP A 174 -20.36 -5.41 -1.88
C ASP A 174 -19.89 -5.88 -3.26
N ARG A 175 -19.83 -4.97 -4.24
CA ARG A 175 -19.36 -5.19 -5.60
C ARG A 175 -17.93 -4.69 -5.84
N LEU A 176 -17.23 -4.24 -4.80
CA LEU A 176 -15.82 -3.90 -4.90
C LEU A 176 -14.95 -5.06 -5.41
N PRO A 177 -15.19 -6.35 -5.07
CA PRO A 177 -14.45 -7.46 -5.68
C PRO A 177 -14.57 -7.51 -7.21
N ASP A 178 -15.75 -7.23 -7.75
CA ASP A 178 -16.00 -7.20 -9.20
C ASP A 178 -15.23 -6.03 -9.85
N TRP A 179 -15.20 -4.87 -9.19
CA TRP A 179 -14.38 -3.74 -9.63
C TRP A 179 -12.88 -4.06 -9.59
N LEU A 180 -12.39 -4.69 -8.52
CA LEU A 180 -11.00 -5.13 -8.43
C LEU A 180 -10.63 -6.06 -9.58
N ALA A 181 -11.49 -7.05 -9.88
CA ALA A 181 -11.30 -7.97 -10.99
C ALA A 181 -11.31 -7.29 -12.37
N SER A 182 -11.93 -6.11 -12.49
CA SER A 182 -11.93 -5.31 -13.73
C SER A 182 -10.65 -4.52 -13.96
N ILE A 183 -9.81 -4.32 -12.93
CA ILE A 183 -8.53 -3.63 -13.06
C ILE A 183 -7.60 -4.52 -13.91
N PRO A 184 -6.96 -3.98 -14.98
CA PRO A 184 -6.07 -4.77 -15.80
C PRO A 184 -4.98 -5.45 -14.97
N ASP A 185 -4.68 -6.71 -15.28
CA ASP A 185 -3.71 -7.58 -14.62
C ASP A 185 -3.94 -7.89 -13.13
N TRP A 186 -5.11 -7.53 -12.59
CA TRP A 186 -5.40 -7.78 -11.17
C TRP A 186 -5.56 -9.26 -10.82
N THR A 187 -6.08 -10.05 -11.75
CA THR A 187 -6.29 -11.50 -11.58
C THR A 187 -5.18 -12.35 -12.21
N SER A 188 -4.21 -11.72 -12.88
CA SER A 188 -3.12 -12.41 -13.58
C SER A 188 -2.31 -13.29 -12.62
N PRO A 189 -2.03 -14.57 -12.93
CA PRO A 189 -1.31 -15.46 -12.01
C PRO A 189 0.01 -14.85 -11.51
N ILE A 190 0.29 -15.00 -10.22
CA ILE A 190 1.55 -14.54 -9.64
C ILE A 190 2.61 -15.62 -9.88
N PRO A 191 3.73 -15.31 -10.57
CA PRO A 191 4.77 -16.29 -10.82
C PRO A 191 5.32 -16.87 -9.50
N PRO A 192 5.52 -18.19 -9.41
CA PRO A 192 6.16 -18.77 -8.25
C PRO A 192 7.62 -18.30 -8.17
N VAL A 193 8.07 -17.93 -6.98
CA VAL A 193 9.50 -17.70 -6.75
C VAL A 193 10.22 -19.05 -6.75
N PRO A 194 11.33 -19.26 -7.49
CA PRO A 194 12.05 -20.53 -7.49
C PRO A 194 12.43 -20.98 -6.06
N HIS A 195 12.05 -22.20 -5.68
CA HIS A 195 12.32 -22.77 -4.35
C HIS A 195 13.40 -23.86 -4.43
N PRO A 196 14.69 -23.57 -4.20
CA PRO A 196 15.61 -24.62 -3.82
C PRO A 196 15.27 -25.10 -2.40
N LEU A 197 15.06 -26.41 -2.24
CA LEU A 197 14.88 -27.09 -0.94
C LEU A 197 15.95 -26.61 0.04
N ARG A 198 15.55 -26.06 1.19
CA ARG A 198 16.45 -25.87 2.34
C ARG A 198 15.82 -26.41 3.61
N SER A 199 16.63 -27.16 4.34
CA SER A 199 16.32 -27.89 5.57
C SER A 199 16.80 -27.16 6.83
N GLN A 200 16.92 -25.82 6.80
CA GLN A 200 17.38 -25.05 7.95
C GLN A 200 16.20 -24.44 8.71
N ALA A 201 16.17 -24.70 10.02
CA ALA A 201 15.22 -24.11 10.95
C ALA A 201 15.34 -22.58 10.91
N LEU A 202 14.19 -21.89 10.80
CA LEU A 202 14.11 -20.45 10.97
C LEU A 202 14.71 -20.09 12.33
N VAL A 203 15.78 -19.32 12.35
CA VAL A 203 16.20 -18.62 13.57
C VAL A 203 15.32 -17.37 13.64
N GLU A 204 14.22 -17.44 14.38
CA GLU A 204 13.38 -16.28 14.63
C GLU A 204 14.24 -15.17 15.25
N GLY A 205 14.35 -14.04 14.54
CA GLY A 205 14.98 -12.84 15.07
C GLY A 205 14.25 -12.44 16.35
N THR A 206 15.00 -12.25 17.44
CA THR A 206 14.40 -11.86 18.71
C THR A 206 13.77 -10.46 18.59
N ALA A 207 12.55 -10.32 19.12
CA ALA A 207 11.79 -9.06 19.15
C ALA A 207 12.58 -7.85 19.72
N LEU A 208 13.66 -8.12 20.45
CA LEU A 208 14.64 -7.18 21.01
C LEU A 208 15.42 -6.35 19.97
N THR A 209 15.27 -6.61 18.66
CA THR A 209 16.04 -5.92 17.60
C THR A 209 15.19 -5.16 16.58
N THR A 210 13.88 -5.12 16.76
CA THR A 210 12.91 -4.52 15.82
C THR A 210 13.21 -3.04 15.52
N TRP A 211 13.63 -2.28 16.54
CA TRP A 211 13.98 -0.85 16.43
C TRP A 211 15.14 -0.57 15.46
N ARG A 212 16.04 -1.53 15.22
CA ARG A 212 17.09 -1.38 14.19
C ARG A 212 16.50 -1.39 12.78
N GLY A 213 15.44 -2.15 12.59
CA GLY A 213 14.63 -2.08 11.37
C GLY A 213 14.06 -0.68 11.16
N ASP A 214 13.58 -0.03 12.22
CA ASP A 214 13.08 1.35 12.16
C ASP A 214 14.16 2.35 11.78
N ILE A 215 15.39 2.23 12.31
CA ILE A 215 16.51 3.11 11.91
C ILE A 215 16.74 3.04 10.41
N GLY A 216 16.86 1.84 9.84
CA GLY A 216 17.08 1.69 8.41
C GLY A 216 15.92 2.20 7.56
N ARG A 217 14.67 2.01 8.02
CA ARG A 217 13.48 2.56 7.36
C ARG A 217 13.45 4.09 7.38
N LEU A 218 13.64 4.70 8.54
CA LEU A 218 13.62 6.16 8.71
C LEU A 218 14.75 6.82 7.90
N TRP A 219 15.95 6.24 7.96
CA TRP A 219 17.07 6.69 7.16
C TRP A 219 16.74 6.60 5.66
N ALA A 220 16.31 5.44 5.16
CA ALA A 220 16.01 5.26 3.75
C ALA A 220 14.87 6.20 3.27
N ALA A 221 13.83 6.40 4.07
CA ALA A 221 12.76 7.36 3.76
C ALA A 221 13.31 8.78 3.64
N THR A 222 14.21 9.20 4.54
CA THR A 222 14.84 10.52 4.49
C THR A 222 15.72 10.70 3.25
N GLU A 223 16.52 9.69 2.91
CA GLU A 223 17.35 9.71 1.70
C GLU A 223 16.50 9.78 0.43
N LEU A 224 15.40 9.01 0.37
CA LEU A 224 14.46 9.01 -0.75
C LEU A 224 13.72 10.34 -0.88
N GLU A 225 13.20 10.91 0.20
CA GLU A 225 12.55 12.22 0.19
C GLU A 225 13.51 13.31 -0.31
N ARG A 226 14.77 13.28 0.16
CA ARG A 226 15.79 14.24 -0.28
C ARG A 226 16.12 14.08 -1.76
N ALA A 227 16.32 12.85 -2.23
CA ALA A 227 16.67 12.58 -3.62
C ALA A 227 15.50 12.83 -4.59
N GLY A 228 14.27 12.54 -4.16
CA GLY A 228 13.06 12.73 -4.96
C GLY A 228 12.63 14.19 -5.06
N GLY A 229 13.00 15.06 -4.12
CA GLY A 229 12.76 16.51 -4.23
C GLY A 229 11.27 16.87 -4.43
N GLY A 230 10.35 16.08 -3.86
CA GLY A 230 8.91 16.25 -4.02
C GLY A 230 8.30 15.68 -5.31
N SER A 231 9.11 15.12 -6.23
CA SER A 231 8.62 14.47 -7.46
C SER A 231 8.13 13.04 -7.26
N ILE A 232 8.36 12.46 -6.08
CA ILE A 232 7.93 11.10 -5.74
C ILE A 232 6.99 11.10 -4.54
N VAL A 233 6.18 10.06 -4.41
CA VAL A 233 5.49 9.69 -3.17
C VAL A 233 6.15 8.45 -2.60
N ILE A 234 6.42 8.46 -1.30
CA ILE A 234 6.76 7.27 -0.53
C ILE A 234 5.53 6.84 0.23
N ALA A 235 5.07 5.62 -0.03
CA ALA A 235 3.92 5.04 0.66
C ALA A 235 4.30 3.77 1.42
N GLN A 236 3.62 3.52 2.54
CA GLN A 236 3.80 2.35 3.40
C GLN A 236 2.49 1.58 3.51
N ASP A 237 2.56 0.25 3.33
CA ASP A 237 1.40 -0.60 3.59
C ASP A 237 0.97 -0.49 5.05
N ARG A 238 -0.34 -0.33 5.28
CA ARG A 238 -0.92 -0.35 6.64
C ARG A 238 -0.73 -1.71 7.30
N ILE A 239 -0.90 -2.78 6.51
CA ILE A 239 -0.62 -4.16 6.91
C ILE A 239 0.36 -4.74 5.90
N ARG A 240 1.60 -4.94 6.33
CA ARG A 240 2.64 -5.51 5.49
C ARG A 240 2.50 -7.04 5.43
N LEU A 241 1.86 -7.50 4.37
CA LEU A 241 1.62 -8.93 4.10
C LEU A 241 2.64 -9.53 3.11
N ASP A 242 3.46 -8.70 2.47
CA ASP A 242 4.54 -9.14 1.59
C ASP A 242 5.87 -8.40 1.82
N THR A 243 6.81 -8.54 0.90
CA THR A 243 8.17 -8.00 1.05
C THR A 243 8.28 -6.48 0.90
N VAL A 244 7.28 -5.78 0.35
CA VAL A 244 7.41 -4.34 0.08
C VAL A 244 7.47 -3.56 1.40
N THR A 245 8.53 -2.79 1.60
CA THR A 245 8.65 -1.90 2.76
C THR A 245 8.21 -0.49 2.42
N PHE A 246 8.71 0.04 1.31
CA PHE A 246 8.20 1.26 0.70
C PHE A 246 7.71 0.99 -0.72
N LEU A 247 6.57 1.57 -1.04
CA LEU A 247 6.12 1.79 -2.39
C LEU A 247 6.57 3.19 -2.81
N ILE A 248 7.16 3.32 -3.99
CA ILE A 248 7.62 4.59 -4.53
C ILE A 248 6.83 4.85 -5.80
N HIS A 249 6.16 6.00 -5.84
CA HIS A 249 5.42 6.46 -7.01
C HIS A 249 6.09 7.72 -7.55
N ASP A 250 6.66 7.65 -8.75
CA ASP A 250 7.15 8.83 -9.46
C ASP A 250 5.96 9.57 -10.10
N LEU A 251 5.70 10.78 -9.64
CA LEU A 251 4.54 11.58 -10.07
C LEU A 251 4.66 12.07 -11.51
N SER A 252 5.88 12.07 -12.07
CA SER A 252 6.14 12.55 -13.43
C SER A 252 5.92 11.48 -14.50
N SER A 253 6.39 10.25 -14.26
CA SER A 253 6.20 9.12 -15.18
C SER A 253 5.04 8.19 -14.80
N HIS A 254 4.40 8.41 -13.66
CA HIS A 254 3.34 7.58 -13.07
C HIS A 254 3.75 6.12 -12.84
N ARG A 255 5.07 5.88 -12.74
CA ARG A 255 5.63 4.55 -12.53
C ARG A 255 5.70 4.25 -11.04
N ILE A 256 5.46 2.99 -10.73
CA ILE A 256 5.56 2.43 -9.38
C ILE A 256 6.82 1.56 -9.28
N ALA A 257 7.53 1.70 -8.16
CA ALA A 257 8.67 0.88 -7.77
C ALA A 257 8.50 0.40 -6.32
N GLY A 258 9.20 -0.67 -5.96
CA GLY A 258 9.19 -1.24 -4.62
C GLY A 258 10.57 -1.27 -4.00
N LEU A 259 10.65 -1.00 -2.70
CA LEU A 259 11.87 -1.14 -1.92
C LEU A 259 11.61 -2.04 -0.72
N HIS A 260 12.31 -3.17 -0.66
CA HIS A 260 12.38 -4.04 0.50
C HIS A 260 13.58 -3.64 1.35
N ILE A 261 13.35 -3.16 2.58
CA ILE A 261 14.43 -2.69 3.43
C ILE A 261 14.74 -3.74 4.49
N ARG A 262 16.01 -4.13 4.56
CA ARG A 262 16.57 -4.92 5.64
C ARG A 262 17.65 -4.10 6.31
N THR A 263 17.70 -4.19 7.63
CA THR A 263 18.75 -3.59 8.42
C THR A 263 19.51 -4.68 9.13
N GLY A 264 20.83 -4.65 9.09
CA GLY A 264 21.63 -5.53 9.93
C GLY A 264 22.83 -4.81 10.53
N LYS A 265 23.22 -5.29 11.71
CA LYS A 265 24.31 -4.74 12.48
C LYS A 265 25.60 -5.46 12.12
N VAL A 266 26.63 -4.68 11.80
CA VAL A 266 27.96 -5.20 11.52
C VAL A 266 28.53 -5.77 12.81
N THR A 267 28.90 -7.05 12.76
CA THR A 267 29.53 -7.76 13.86
C THR A 267 31.01 -7.37 13.99
N PRO A 268 31.67 -7.65 15.13
CA PRO A 268 33.10 -7.36 15.30
C PRO A 268 33.99 -8.02 14.24
N ASP A 269 33.61 -9.19 13.71
CA ASP A 269 34.30 -9.87 12.61
C ASP A 269 33.95 -9.30 11.21
N ARG A 270 33.34 -8.11 11.15
CA ARG A 270 32.93 -7.40 9.93
C ARG A 270 32.00 -8.22 9.05
N ARG A 271 31.07 -8.95 9.69
CA ARG A 271 30.06 -9.74 9.01
C ARG A 271 28.67 -9.24 9.30
N ILE A 272 27.74 -9.65 8.45
CA ILE A 272 26.31 -9.46 8.61
C ILE A 272 25.61 -10.70 8.10
N HIS A 273 24.61 -11.17 8.85
CA HIS A 273 23.68 -12.16 8.33
C HIS A 273 22.54 -11.43 7.60
N PHE A 274 22.35 -11.78 6.34
CA PHE A 274 21.29 -11.28 5.49
C PHE A 274 20.27 -12.39 5.27
N GLU A 275 19.00 -12.10 5.53
CA GLU A 275 17.89 -12.99 5.26
C GLU A 275 16.71 -12.23 4.63
N VAL A 276 16.17 -12.82 3.57
CA VAL A 276 14.92 -12.41 2.93
C VAL A 276 13.97 -13.61 3.00
N SER A 277 12.93 -13.47 3.83
CA SER A 277 11.88 -14.49 3.94
C SER A 277 11.24 -14.73 2.57
N ARG A 278 11.21 -16.00 2.15
CA ARG A 278 10.78 -16.40 0.80
C ARG A 278 9.26 -16.39 0.58
N PRO A 279 8.41 -16.87 1.51
CA PRO A 279 6.97 -16.92 1.27
C PRO A 279 6.31 -15.56 0.90
N PRO A 280 6.74 -14.41 1.43
CA PRO A 280 6.22 -13.10 1.01
C PRO A 280 6.99 -12.45 -0.16
N PHE A 281 8.09 -13.04 -0.62
CA PHE A 281 8.95 -12.42 -1.64
C PHE A 281 8.40 -12.66 -3.05
N PHE A 282 8.68 -11.73 -3.96
CA PHE A 282 8.41 -11.85 -5.40
C PHE A 282 9.51 -11.13 -6.17
N ILE A 283 9.62 -11.40 -7.48
CA ILE A 283 10.64 -10.81 -8.35
C ILE A 283 9.94 -9.82 -9.30
N ASP A 284 10.53 -8.64 -9.44
CA ASP A 284 10.08 -7.56 -10.32
C ASP A 284 11.29 -6.67 -10.68
N GLU A 285 11.35 -6.19 -11.92
CA GLU A 285 12.44 -5.34 -12.41
C GLU A 285 12.56 -4.01 -11.63
N ARG A 286 11.46 -3.53 -11.04
CA ARG A 286 11.42 -2.30 -10.24
C ARG A 286 11.35 -2.57 -8.73
N LEU A 287 11.55 -3.81 -8.30
CA LEU A 287 11.69 -4.18 -6.89
C LEU A 287 13.16 -4.35 -6.55
N TYR A 288 13.62 -3.61 -5.54
CA TYR A 288 14.98 -3.71 -5.02
C TYR A 288 14.97 -4.08 -3.54
N VAL A 289 16.03 -4.76 -3.11
CA VAL A 289 16.36 -5.02 -1.72
C VAL A 289 17.48 -4.09 -1.29
N LEU A 290 17.19 -3.24 -0.32
CA LEU A 290 18.18 -2.38 0.32
C LEU A 290 18.60 -3.00 1.65
N LEU A 291 19.88 -3.39 1.74
CA LEU A 291 20.50 -3.77 3.00
C LEU A 291 21.21 -2.56 3.60
N VAL A 292 20.57 -1.96 4.61
CA VAL A 292 21.14 -0.90 5.44
C VAL A 292 22.05 -1.53 6.49
N LEU A 293 23.32 -1.12 6.48
CA LEU A 293 24.32 -1.63 7.40
C LEU A 293 24.45 -0.66 8.57
N LEU A 294 24.34 -1.18 9.80
CA LEU A 294 24.57 -0.39 11.01
C LEU A 294 25.93 -0.73 11.61
N GLN A 295 26.70 0.31 11.92
CA GLN A 295 27.93 0.23 12.68
C GLN A 295 27.65 -0.22 14.14
N PRO A 296 28.68 -0.60 14.92
CA PRO A 296 28.50 -0.97 16.33
C PRO A 296 27.78 0.08 17.20
N ASN A 297 27.92 1.37 16.85
CA ASN A 297 27.25 2.51 17.49
C ASN A 297 25.85 2.82 16.92
N ASP A 298 25.29 1.90 16.12
CA ASP A 298 23.97 1.99 15.47
C ASP A 298 23.83 3.16 14.48
N ARG A 299 24.93 3.80 14.07
CA ARG A 299 24.96 4.71 12.91
C ARG A 299 24.96 3.92 11.61
N VAL A 300 24.37 4.47 10.56
CA VAL A 300 24.44 3.89 9.22
C VAL A 300 25.90 3.87 8.73
N HIS A 301 26.29 2.79 8.08
CA HIS A 301 27.60 2.61 7.47
C HIS A 301 27.78 3.55 6.26
N ASP A 302 29.02 3.75 5.80
CA ASP A 302 29.32 4.59 4.63
C ASP A 302 28.81 4.04 3.29
N PHE A 303 28.36 2.77 3.26
CA PHE A 303 27.77 2.14 2.09
C PHE A 303 26.61 1.22 2.49
N CYS A 304 25.75 0.97 1.52
CA CYS A 304 24.67 -0.01 1.58
C CYS A 304 24.82 -1.01 0.43
N LEU A 305 24.05 -2.09 0.48
CA LEU A 305 23.86 -2.97 -0.67
C LEU A 305 22.48 -2.75 -1.27
N LEU A 306 22.44 -2.33 -2.53
CA LEU A 306 21.22 -2.10 -3.30
C LEU A 306 21.11 -3.18 -4.38
N ILE A 307 20.30 -4.20 -4.11
CA ILE A 307 20.26 -5.44 -4.88
C ILE A 307 18.94 -5.50 -5.64
N PRO A 308 18.93 -5.57 -6.98
CA PRO A 308 17.69 -5.77 -7.72
C PRO A 308 17.10 -7.15 -7.39
N SER A 309 15.78 -7.26 -7.27
CA SER A 309 15.13 -8.51 -6.85
C SER A 309 15.45 -9.69 -7.78
N VAL A 310 15.68 -9.42 -9.07
CA VAL A 310 16.08 -10.40 -10.09
C VAL A 310 17.44 -11.05 -9.81
N ALA A 311 18.32 -10.40 -9.05
CA ALA A 311 19.63 -10.93 -8.70
C ALA A 311 19.60 -11.86 -7.47
N LEU A 312 18.57 -11.76 -6.62
CA LEU A 312 18.50 -12.53 -5.37
C LEU A 312 18.55 -14.05 -5.54
N PRO A 313 17.90 -14.67 -6.55
CA PRO A 313 18.01 -16.11 -6.76
C PRO A 313 19.47 -16.59 -6.89
N GLY A 314 20.35 -15.81 -7.53
CA GLY A 314 21.76 -16.14 -7.70
C GLY A 314 22.63 -15.89 -6.46
N LEU A 315 22.21 -14.99 -5.57
CA LEU A 315 22.91 -14.67 -4.32
C LEU A 315 22.50 -15.54 -3.13
N GLY A 316 21.30 -16.12 -3.23
CA GLY A 316 20.64 -16.82 -2.13
C GLY A 316 19.87 -15.85 -1.22
N TYR A 317 18.75 -16.35 -0.72
CA TYR A 317 17.84 -15.62 0.17
C TYR A 317 18.32 -15.55 1.64
N SER A 318 19.36 -16.30 1.99
CA SER A 318 19.95 -16.30 3.33
C SER A 318 21.44 -16.62 3.22
N SER A 319 22.26 -15.62 3.54
CA SER A 319 23.70 -15.63 3.33
C SER A 319 24.40 -14.78 4.40
N THR A 320 25.58 -15.23 4.83
CA THR A 320 26.48 -14.40 5.65
C THR A 320 27.42 -13.64 4.73
N ILE A 321 27.42 -12.32 4.85
CA ILE A 321 28.22 -11.41 4.03
C ILE A 321 29.40 -10.92 4.86
N THR A 322 30.61 -11.08 4.34
CA THR A 322 31.82 -10.42 4.88
C THR A 322 31.96 -9.06 4.20
N LEU A 323 32.22 -8.00 4.96
CA LEU A 323 32.25 -6.62 4.45
C LEU A 323 33.64 -6.14 4.05
N ASP A 324 34.70 -6.76 4.58
CA ASP A 324 36.07 -6.41 4.25
C ASP A 324 37.01 -7.65 4.25
N PRO A 325 37.44 -8.14 3.06
CA PRO A 325 36.97 -7.71 1.75
C PRO A 325 35.49 -8.09 1.55
N LEU A 326 34.75 -7.25 0.79
CA LEU A 326 33.34 -7.52 0.50
C LEU A 326 33.20 -8.85 -0.26
N THR A 327 32.30 -9.72 0.20
CA THR A 327 31.99 -11.00 -0.45
C THR A 327 31.71 -10.78 -1.94
N LYS A 328 32.49 -11.45 -2.81
CA LYS A 328 32.60 -11.17 -4.25
C LYS A 328 31.25 -11.03 -4.96
N GLY A 329 30.28 -11.91 -4.65
CA GLY A 329 28.95 -11.86 -5.26
C GLY A 329 28.15 -10.60 -4.95
N PHE A 330 28.44 -9.91 -3.84
CA PHE A 330 27.76 -8.68 -3.42
C PHE A 330 28.46 -7.39 -3.86
N ALA A 331 29.69 -7.49 -4.37
CA ALA A 331 30.48 -6.33 -4.78
C ALA A 331 29.78 -5.41 -5.82
N PRO A 332 29.06 -5.93 -6.83
CA PRO A 332 28.37 -5.09 -7.81
C PRO A 332 27.24 -4.23 -7.24
N TYR A 333 26.71 -4.58 -6.06
CA TYR A 333 25.56 -3.92 -5.45
C TYR A 333 25.95 -2.90 -4.38
N ARG A 334 27.25 -2.66 -4.18
CA ARG A 334 27.75 -1.66 -3.24
C ARG A 334 27.45 -0.27 -3.76
N VAL A 335 26.73 0.51 -2.96
CA VAL A 335 26.43 1.92 -3.24
C VAL A 335 26.80 2.74 -2.01
N LYS A 336 27.39 3.93 -2.19
CA LYS A 336 27.64 4.82 -1.05
C LYS A 336 26.33 5.22 -0.40
N GLY A 337 26.34 5.39 0.92
CA GLY A 337 25.13 5.65 1.70
C GLY A 337 24.39 6.90 1.24
N ASP A 338 25.13 7.97 0.96
CA ASP A 338 24.63 9.27 0.49
C ASP A 338 24.17 9.29 -0.98
N GLU A 339 24.56 8.29 -1.77
CA GLU A 339 24.18 8.14 -3.18
C GLU A 339 23.04 7.11 -3.37
N VAL A 340 22.65 6.37 -2.33
CA VAL A 340 21.79 5.18 -2.47
C VAL A 340 20.41 5.49 -3.04
N ALA A 341 19.80 6.58 -2.60
CA ALA A 341 18.45 6.94 -3.04
C ALA A 341 18.45 7.39 -4.50
N GLN A 342 19.44 8.17 -4.91
CA GLN A 342 19.61 8.56 -6.31
C GLN A 342 19.89 7.35 -7.21
N ALA A 343 20.76 6.44 -6.75
CA ALA A 343 21.05 5.21 -7.47
C ALA A 343 19.79 4.34 -7.65
N PHE A 344 18.97 4.20 -6.60
CA PHE A 344 17.69 3.49 -6.67
C PHE A 344 16.72 4.17 -7.65
N LEU A 345 16.43 5.45 -7.46
CA LEU A 345 15.48 6.19 -8.31
C LEU A 345 15.90 6.17 -9.78
N LYS A 346 17.19 6.36 -10.07
CA LYS A 346 17.74 6.24 -11.42
C LYS A 346 17.54 4.82 -11.98
N SER A 347 17.75 3.79 -11.18
CA SER A 347 17.62 2.40 -11.67
C SER A 347 16.18 2.03 -12.02
N VAL A 348 15.19 2.54 -11.26
CA VAL A 348 13.77 2.15 -11.44
C VAL A 348 12.96 3.09 -12.33
N PHE A 349 13.39 4.36 -12.46
CA PHE A 349 12.64 5.38 -13.21
C PHE A 349 13.40 6.02 -14.36
N ALA A 350 14.72 5.87 -14.47
CA ALA A 350 15.39 6.33 -15.69
C ALA A 350 14.77 5.61 -16.89
N THR A 351 14.36 6.39 -17.88
CA THR A 351 13.91 5.87 -19.16
C THR A 351 15.07 5.10 -19.79
N PRO A 352 14.87 3.87 -20.29
CA PRO A 352 15.84 3.26 -21.19
C PRO A 352 16.08 4.12 -22.43
#